data_AF-A0A377M1L7-F1
#
_entry.id   AF-A0A377M1L7-F1
#
_cell.length_a   1.000
_cell.length_b   1.000
_cell.length_c   1.000
_cell.angle_alpha   90.00
_cell.angle_beta   90.00
_cell.angle_gamma   90.00
#
_symmetry.space_group_name_H-M   'P 1'
#
loop_
_entity.id
_entity.type
_entity.pdbx_description
1 polymer ?
#
loop_
_entity_poly.entity_id
_entity_poly.type
_entity_poly.pdbx_seq_one_letter_code
_entity_poly.pdbx_strand_id
1 'polypeptide(L)'
;MIQNNSHNNHDCHAQEFVISACSFTFQGYRLLLKEQGGLASQVRFEDDVANREDVYTIIKNQDAKITVFLGEEIVDLLQSLRHLADLLNTLPVIRPVTLYGNIPDSWLYGTLRSLLNNNQKLSLIRIANSGDIIARVQKKNDACRDRSRSLQDHHADCSFKDRQKGLTNRELDVLLNFYRGMSVNKQCKKFGLTNKTVYTHRKAGLRKLQLIQLWYKNSQGFSASGSGERQGKIESLSSTEVDVFNALLKREIFPAYQIITDENKKGVGFEILLRWNKNGKIIKPAHFLTGVKNRELWLNITALVLHAAVSGINKYNGKYYFSVNIPPELAAGNALPEMAKKAIKMLLKPQWAGNLVFEFAEDIDVTKDKTIPETMRRLRSTGVGYSWMIASPAIKPCFR
;
A
#
# COMPACT_ATOMS: atom_id res chain seq x y z
N MET A 1 41.35 47.46 -31.98
CA MET A 1 41.55 46.38 -30.98
C MET A 1 41.64 47.01 -29.60
N ILE A 2 40.50 47.23 -28.93
CA ILE A 2 40.41 47.40 -27.47
C ILE A 2 39.08 46.74 -27.07
N GLN A 3 39.15 45.98 -25.98
CA GLN A 3 38.25 44.89 -25.58
C GLN A 3 36.81 45.32 -25.29
N ASN A 4 35.86 44.57 -25.86
CA ASN A 4 34.50 44.48 -25.35
C ASN A 4 34.53 43.76 -24.00
N ASN A 5 34.14 44.46 -22.94
CA ASN A 5 33.70 43.86 -21.68
C ASN A 5 32.39 43.09 -21.94
N SER A 6 32.51 41.82 -22.34
CA SER A 6 31.39 40.89 -22.36
C SER A 6 30.95 40.63 -20.93
N HIS A 7 29.70 40.98 -20.66
CA HIS A 7 28.96 40.69 -19.44
C HIS A 7 29.22 39.28 -18.89
N ASN A 8 29.41 39.21 -17.58
CA ASN A 8 29.38 37.99 -16.80
C ASN A 8 28.13 37.18 -17.16
N ASN A 9 28.34 36.05 -17.84
CA ASN A 9 27.33 35.01 -17.95
C ASN A 9 26.97 34.57 -16.52
N HIS A 10 25.76 34.91 -16.08
CA HIS A 10 25.12 34.19 -15.00
C HIS A 10 24.92 32.75 -15.47
N ASP A 11 25.83 31.86 -15.06
CA ASP A 11 25.64 30.42 -15.10
C ASP A 11 24.42 30.07 -14.23
N CYS A 12 23.24 30.16 -14.84
CA CYS A 12 21.97 29.86 -14.23
C CYS A 12 21.78 28.34 -14.15
N HIS A 13 22.51 27.72 -13.23
CA HIS A 13 22.30 26.31 -12.91
C HIS A 13 20.96 26.18 -12.17
N ALA A 14 19.99 25.49 -12.79
CA ALA A 14 18.70 25.22 -12.18
C ALA A 14 18.90 24.54 -10.82
N GLN A 15 18.48 25.21 -9.74
CA GLN A 15 18.57 24.68 -8.37
C GLN A 15 17.30 23.91 -8.05
N GLU A 16 17.48 22.67 -7.61
CA GLU A 16 16.39 21.82 -7.15
C GLU A 16 16.30 21.78 -5.62
N PHE A 17 15.09 22.00 -5.11
CA PHE A 17 14.76 21.96 -3.70
C PHE A 17 14.02 20.67 -3.39
N VAL A 18 14.63 19.82 -2.56
CA VAL A 18 14.23 18.43 -2.40
C VAL A 18 13.52 18.20 -1.07
N ILE A 19 12.32 17.63 -1.12
CA ILE A 19 11.58 17.09 0.03
C ILE A 19 11.70 15.57 -0.03
N SER A 20 12.31 14.96 0.98
CA SER A 20 12.44 13.50 1.09
C SER A 20 12.47 13.10 2.56
N ALA A 21 11.71 12.06 2.92
CA ALA A 21 11.78 11.44 4.24
C ALA A 21 13.07 10.60 4.42
N CYS A 22 13.66 10.12 3.33
CA CYS A 22 14.89 9.33 3.34
C CYS A 22 16.11 10.20 3.03
N SER A 23 17.05 10.27 3.97
CA SER A 23 18.32 11.00 3.80
C SER A 23 19.17 10.41 2.68
N PHE A 24 19.20 9.08 2.52
CA PHE A 24 19.95 8.41 1.45
C PHE A 24 19.39 8.75 0.07
N THR A 25 18.07 8.83 -0.09
CA THR A 25 17.44 9.26 -1.35
C THR A 25 17.88 10.67 -1.72
N PHE A 26 17.89 11.60 -0.77
CA PHE A 26 18.39 12.96 -1.00
C PHE A 26 19.88 12.96 -1.38
N GLN A 27 20.72 12.23 -0.64
CA GLN A 27 22.15 12.19 -0.91
C GLN A 27 22.47 11.63 -2.29
N GLY A 28 21.82 10.54 -2.68
CA GLY A 28 21.94 9.94 -4.01
C GLY A 28 21.47 10.91 -5.10
N TYR A 29 20.29 11.51 -4.93
CA TYR A 29 19.76 12.48 -5.89
C TYR A 29 20.67 13.72 -6.06
N ARG A 30 21.20 14.23 -4.95
CA ARG A 30 22.15 15.34 -4.95
C ARG A 30 23.42 15.01 -5.71
N LEU A 31 23.96 13.80 -5.55
CA LEU A 31 25.15 13.36 -6.28
C LEU A 31 24.88 13.27 -7.78
N LEU A 32 23.75 12.67 -8.16
CA LEU A 32 23.33 12.54 -9.57
C LEU A 32 23.15 13.90 -10.24
N LEU A 33 22.50 14.86 -9.56
CA LEU A 33 22.36 16.23 -10.09
C LEU A 33 23.71 16.94 -10.20
N LYS A 34 24.62 16.75 -9.25
CA LYS A 34 25.95 17.35 -9.30
C LYS A 34 26.75 16.87 -10.52
N GLU A 35 26.63 15.60 -10.90
CA GLU A 35 27.27 15.06 -12.12
C GLU A 35 26.73 15.69 -13.42
N GLN A 36 25.52 16.26 -13.37
CA GLN A 36 24.89 16.99 -14.48
C GLN A 36 25.14 18.50 -14.42
N GLY A 37 25.94 18.98 -13.46
CA GLY A 37 26.15 20.42 -13.22
C GLY A 37 24.95 21.12 -12.56
N GLY A 38 24.01 20.37 -11.97
CA GLY A 38 22.90 20.91 -11.18
C GLY A 38 23.23 21.01 -9.70
N LEU A 39 22.40 21.76 -8.96
CA LEU A 39 22.51 21.91 -7.51
C LEU A 39 21.24 21.40 -6.84
N ALA A 40 21.38 20.58 -5.80
CA ALA A 40 20.26 20.08 -5.00
C ALA A 40 20.39 20.52 -3.54
N SER A 41 19.34 21.15 -3.00
CA SER A 41 19.25 21.60 -1.61
C SER A 41 18.08 20.90 -0.92
N GLN A 42 18.31 20.32 0.26
CA GLN A 42 17.23 19.72 1.03
C GLN A 42 16.40 20.82 1.69
N VAL A 43 15.07 20.74 1.57
CA VAL A 43 14.17 21.64 2.32
C VAL A 43 14.03 21.08 3.73
N ARG A 44 14.37 21.90 4.73
CA ARG A 44 14.27 21.54 6.13
C ARG A 44 12.89 21.90 6.67
N PHE A 45 12.37 21.07 7.55
CA PHE A 45 11.10 21.28 8.23
C PHE A 45 11.30 21.17 9.73
N GLU A 46 10.71 22.10 10.47
CA GLU A 46 10.54 22.00 11.92
C GLU A 46 9.08 21.60 12.18
N ASP A 47 8.89 20.40 12.74
CA ASP A 47 7.63 19.66 12.71
C ASP A 47 7.07 19.48 11.28
N ASP A 48 6.15 20.35 10.89
CA ASP A 48 5.44 20.32 9.61
C ASP A 48 5.52 21.67 8.87
N VAL A 49 6.40 22.59 9.34
CA VAL A 49 6.57 23.94 8.79
C VAL A 49 7.93 24.09 8.11
N ALA A 50 7.94 24.59 6.87
CA ALA A 50 9.16 24.79 6.11
C ALA A 50 10.07 25.86 6.75
N ASN A 51 11.38 25.60 6.75
CA ASN A 51 12.37 26.54 7.26
C ASN A 51 12.36 27.86 6.44
N ARG A 52 12.39 29.00 7.14
CA ARG A 52 12.27 30.32 6.53
C ARG A 52 13.40 30.67 5.56
N GLU A 53 14.63 30.23 5.84
CA GLU A 53 15.79 30.48 4.98
C GLU A 53 15.66 29.72 3.66
N ASP A 54 15.20 28.47 3.73
CA ASP A 54 15.00 27.63 2.55
C ASP A 54 13.89 28.21 1.67
N VAL A 55 12.77 28.65 2.29
CA VAL A 55 11.69 29.36 1.58
C VAL A 55 12.18 30.64 0.92
N TYR A 56 12.96 31.47 1.64
CA TYR A 56 13.53 32.70 1.08
C TYR A 56 14.44 32.42 -0.12
N THR A 57 15.25 31.37 -0.04
CA THR A 57 16.14 30.94 -1.12
C THR A 57 15.33 30.50 -2.36
N ILE A 58 14.23 29.77 -2.17
CA ILE A 58 13.30 29.38 -3.25
C ILE A 58 12.62 30.60 -3.88
N ILE A 59 12.27 31.61 -3.09
CA ILE A 59 11.64 32.83 -3.60
C ILE A 59 12.64 33.63 -4.45
N LYS A 60 13.89 33.76 -3.99
CA LYS A 60 14.92 34.53 -4.69
C LYS A 60 15.37 33.88 -6.00
N ASN A 61 15.39 32.54 -6.07
CA ASN A 61 15.82 31.83 -7.26
C ASN A 61 14.65 31.70 -8.26
N GLN A 62 14.73 32.40 -9.40
CA GLN A 62 13.67 32.39 -10.42
C GLN A 62 13.49 31.02 -11.08
N ASP A 63 14.54 30.21 -11.16
CA ASP A 63 14.54 28.88 -11.79
C ASP A 63 14.45 27.73 -10.78
N ALA A 64 14.03 28.05 -9.54
CA ALA A 64 13.81 27.06 -8.49
C ALA A 64 12.77 26.00 -8.90
N LYS A 65 13.18 24.74 -8.88
CA LYS A 65 12.30 23.57 -9.05
C LYS A 65 12.16 22.83 -7.73
N ILE A 66 10.98 22.31 -7.44
CA ILE A 66 10.74 21.51 -6.24
C ILE A 66 10.65 20.04 -6.65
N THR A 67 11.41 19.20 -5.98
CA THR A 67 11.40 17.75 -6.19
C THR A 67 10.96 17.07 -4.90
N VAL A 68 9.96 16.19 -4.97
CA VAL A 68 9.45 15.47 -3.80
C VAL A 68 9.54 13.98 -4.02
N PHE A 69 10.15 13.28 -3.07
CA PHE A 69 10.09 11.84 -2.97
C PHE A 69 8.99 11.48 -1.97
N LEU A 70 7.89 10.92 -2.48
CA LEU A 70 6.81 10.42 -1.64
C LEU A 70 7.32 9.21 -0.85
N GLY A 71 7.08 9.21 0.46
CA GLY A 71 7.46 8.09 1.31
C GLY A 71 6.74 6.79 0.93
N GLU A 72 7.43 5.66 1.05
CA GLU A 72 6.85 4.34 0.81
C GLU A 72 6.00 3.87 2.01
N GLU A 73 6.35 4.31 3.22
CA GLU A 73 5.58 4.06 4.44
C GLU A 73 4.49 5.11 4.64
N ILE A 74 3.41 4.73 5.32
CA ILE A 74 2.23 5.60 5.45
C ILE A 74 2.53 6.93 6.15
N VAL A 75 3.41 6.93 7.15
CA VAL A 75 3.77 8.14 7.89
C VAL A 75 4.55 9.08 6.99
N ASP A 76 5.54 8.54 6.29
CA ASP A 76 6.41 9.30 5.39
C ASP A 76 5.64 9.84 4.18
N LEU A 77 4.70 9.06 3.62
CA LEU A 77 3.79 9.52 2.57
C LEU A 77 2.97 10.73 3.03
N LEU A 78 2.28 10.58 4.17
CA LEU A 78 1.44 11.65 4.71
C LEU A 78 2.27 12.90 5.06
N GLN A 79 3.48 12.69 5.57
CA GLN A 79 4.40 13.75 5.92
C GLN A 79 4.95 14.48 4.68
N SER A 80 5.39 13.76 3.64
CA SER A 80 5.83 14.37 2.37
C SER A 80 4.72 15.22 1.74
N LEU A 81 3.46 14.76 1.78
CA LEU A 81 2.31 15.52 1.29
C LEU A 81 2.03 16.77 2.13
N ARG A 82 2.18 16.67 3.47
CA ARG A 82 2.02 17.82 4.37
C ARG A 82 3.10 18.87 4.14
N HIS A 83 4.36 18.44 4.07
CA HIS A 83 5.53 19.28 3.83
C HIS A 83 5.44 20.00 2.49
N LEU A 84 5.04 19.27 1.43
CA LEU A 84 4.81 19.89 0.13
C LEU A 84 3.70 20.95 0.20
N ALA A 85 2.57 20.64 0.83
CA ALA A 85 1.46 21.57 0.93
C ALA A 85 1.83 22.83 1.72
N ASP A 86 2.54 22.69 2.85
CA ASP A 86 3.01 23.80 3.66
C ASP A 86 3.97 24.72 2.86
N LEU A 87 4.96 24.11 2.21
CA LEU A 87 5.91 24.84 1.36
C LEU A 87 5.17 25.59 0.24
N LEU A 88 4.33 24.88 -0.51
CA LEU A 88 3.59 25.50 -1.61
C LEU A 88 2.64 26.58 -1.12
N ASN A 89 1.96 26.43 0.02
CA ASN A 89 1.06 27.46 0.55
C ASN A 89 1.80 28.71 1.00
N THR A 90 3.06 28.58 1.43
CA THR A 90 3.91 29.70 1.86
C THR A 90 4.50 30.47 0.68
N LEU A 91 4.71 29.81 -0.46
CA LEU A 91 5.29 30.45 -1.64
C LEU A 91 4.29 31.42 -2.32
N PRO A 92 4.71 32.68 -2.59
CA PRO A 92 3.86 33.66 -3.27
C PRO A 92 3.68 33.37 -4.75
N VAL A 93 4.60 32.62 -5.35
CA VAL A 93 4.63 32.27 -6.78
C VAL A 93 4.37 30.78 -6.99
N ILE A 94 3.83 30.43 -8.15
CA ILE A 94 3.65 29.04 -8.59
C ILE A 94 5.01 28.50 -9.03
N ARG A 95 5.47 27.40 -8.44
CA ARG A 95 6.74 26.75 -8.76
C ARG A 95 6.52 25.40 -9.43
N PRO A 96 7.38 24.99 -10.39
CA PRO A 96 7.38 23.63 -10.92
C PRO A 96 7.66 22.62 -9.81
N VAL A 97 6.84 21.56 -9.76
CA VAL A 97 6.99 20.46 -8.81
C VAL A 97 7.08 19.14 -9.57
N THR A 98 8.09 18.33 -9.26
CA THR A 98 8.16 16.94 -9.72
C THR A 98 7.97 16.00 -8.53
N LEU A 99 6.94 15.16 -8.58
CA LEU A 99 6.64 14.14 -7.58
C LEU A 99 7.14 12.78 -8.06
N TYR A 100 7.98 12.14 -7.25
CA TYR A 100 8.40 10.76 -7.42
C TYR A 100 7.64 9.88 -6.44
N GLY A 101 6.87 8.94 -6.97
CA GLY A 101 6.12 7.97 -6.17
C GLY A 101 5.11 7.22 -7.01
N ASN A 102 4.56 6.15 -6.43
CA ASN A 102 3.68 5.22 -7.13
C ASN A 102 2.20 5.43 -6.79
N ILE A 103 1.82 6.55 -6.17
CA ILE A 103 0.43 6.81 -5.75
C ILE A 103 -0.46 7.14 -6.96
N PRO A 104 -1.71 6.66 -7.02
CA PRO A 104 -2.63 6.99 -8.09
C PRO A 104 -2.87 8.50 -8.24
N ASP A 105 -2.71 8.99 -9.47
CA ASP A 105 -2.82 10.41 -9.84
C ASP A 105 -4.15 11.02 -9.40
N SER A 106 -5.27 10.30 -9.56
CA SER A 106 -6.59 10.83 -9.22
C SER A 106 -6.76 11.09 -7.73
N TRP A 107 -6.22 10.18 -6.90
CA TRP A 107 -6.20 10.33 -5.45
C TRP A 107 -5.25 11.44 -5.01
N LEU A 108 -4.06 11.50 -5.63
CA LEU A 108 -3.04 12.50 -5.33
C LEU A 108 -3.53 13.90 -5.69
N TYR A 109 -4.14 14.08 -6.86
CA TYR A 109 -4.78 15.32 -7.27
C TYR A 109 -5.88 15.72 -6.30
N GLY A 110 -6.79 14.80 -5.95
CA GLY A 110 -7.87 15.07 -5.01
C GLY A 110 -7.35 15.48 -3.62
N THR A 111 -6.24 14.90 -3.19
CA THR A 111 -5.59 15.24 -1.91
C THR A 111 -4.94 16.62 -1.98
N LEU A 112 -4.02 16.85 -2.93
CA LEU A 112 -3.32 18.13 -3.08
C LEU A 112 -4.28 19.29 -3.31
N ARG A 113 -5.35 19.08 -4.10
CA ARG A 113 -6.43 20.07 -4.27
C ARG A 113 -7.10 20.48 -2.96
N SER A 114 -7.18 19.59 -1.98
CA SER A 114 -7.73 19.94 -0.67
C SER A 114 -6.69 20.54 0.29
N LEU A 115 -5.40 20.32 0.05
CA LEU A 115 -4.32 20.83 0.90
C LEU A 115 -3.86 22.23 0.50
N LEU A 116 -3.99 22.59 -0.77
CA LEU A 116 -3.50 23.85 -1.32
C LEU A 116 -4.56 24.95 -1.25
N ASN A 117 -4.15 26.15 -0.86
CA ASN A 117 -5.00 27.35 -0.82
C ASN A 117 -5.27 27.90 -2.23
N ASN A 118 -4.34 27.68 -3.18
CA ASN A 118 -4.47 28.07 -4.58
C ASN A 118 -4.32 26.85 -5.50
N ASN A 119 -5.42 26.41 -6.10
CA ASN A 119 -5.46 25.26 -7.00
C ASN A 119 -4.72 25.46 -8.32
N GLN A 120 -4.40 26.71 -8.72
CA GLN A 120 -3.53 26.96 -9.87
C GLN A 120 -2.14 26.37 -9.67
N LYS A 121 -1.71 26.15 -8.41
CA LYS A 121 -0.44 25.47 -8.10
C LYS A 121 -0.37 24.03 -8.61
N LEU A 122 -1.51 23.39 -8.86
CA LEU A 122 -1.57 22.04 -9.40
C LEU A 122 -1.14 21.93 -10.87
N SER A 123 -1.21 23.02 -11.65
CA SER A 123 -0.92 22.99 -13.10
C SER A 123 0.56 22.74 -13.41
N LEU A 124 1.45 23.07 -12.48
CA LEU A 124 2.89 22.85 -12.61
C LEU A 124 3.38 21.62 -11.83
N ILE A 125 2.46 20.78 -11.32
CA ILE A 125 2.82 19.52 -10.67
C ILE A 125 2.87 18.42 -11.72
N ARG A 126 4.05 17.81 -11.85
CA ARG A 126 4.29 16.66 -12.71
C ARG A 126 4.64 15.43 -11.87
N ILE A 127 4.26 14.25 -12.34
CA ILE A 127 4.59 12.97 -11.70
C ILE A 127 5.62 12.24 -12.56
N ALA A 128 6.68 11.75 -11.95
CA ALA A 128 7.74 10.99 -12.61
C ALA A 128 8.00 9.66 -11.88
N ASN A 129 8.54 8.68 -12.60
CA ASN A 129 8.99 7.42 -12.03
C ASN A 129 10.45 7.57 -11.55
N SER A 130 10.86 6.85 -10.50
CA SER A 130 12.26 6.80 -10.07
C SER A 130 13.20 6.32 -11.18
N GLY A 131 12.74 5.44 -12.08
CA GLY A 131 13.49 5.04 -13.27
C GLY A 131 13.79 6.19 -14.24
N ASP A 132 12.98 7.25 -14.24
CA ASP A 132 13.21 8.43 -15.09
C ASP A 132 14.42 9.26 -14.62
N ILE A 133 14.81 9.13 -13.34
CA ILE A 133 16.01 9.78 -12.79
C ILE A 133 17.26 9.20 -13.47
N ILE A 134 17.33 7.87 -13.60
CA ILE A 134 18.46 7.19 -14.25
C ILE A 134 18.49 7.52 -15.74
N ALA A 135 17.34 7.55 -16.40
CA ALA A 135 17.24 7.93 -17.81
C ALA A 135 17.67 9.38 -18.08
N ARG A 136 17.40 10.30 -17.14
CA ARG A 136 17.93 11.68 -17.17
C ARG A 136 19.46 11.69 -17.07
N VAL A 137 20.05 10.83 -16.24
CA VAL A 137 21.51 10.76 -16.00
C VAL A 137 22.28 10.15 -17.17
N GLN A 138 21.73 9.14 -17.83
CA GLN A 138 22.43 8.42 -18.90
C GLN A 138 22.48 9.16 -20.25
N LYS A 139 21.54 10.08 -20.52
CA LYS A 139 21.51 10.85 -21.77
C LYS A 139 22.05 12.26 -21.54
N LYS A 140 23.37 12.41 -21.62
CA LYS A 140 24.08 13.68 -21.36
C LYS A 140 23.77 14.82 -22.34
N ASN A 141 23.20 14.58 -23.53
CA ASN A 141 23.20 15.59 -24.62
C ASN A 141 21.96 15.64 -25.54
N ASP A 142 20.92 14.84 -25.32
CA ASP A 142 19.69 14.97 -26.12
C ASP A 142 18.55 15.38 -25.22
N ALA A 143 17.77 16.38 -25.68
CA ALA A 143 16.54 16.88 -25.06
C ALA A 143 15.78 15.72 -24.40
N CYS A 144 16.01 15.55 -23.10
CA CYS A 144 15.42 14.46 -22.35
C CYS A 144 13.93 14.74 -22.41
N ARG A 145 13.20 13.98 -23.23
CA ARG A 145 11.74 14.05 -23.24
C ARG A 145 11.32 13.83 -21.82
N ASP A 146 10.88 14.90 -21.16
CA ASP A 146 10.45 14.86 -19.78
C ASP A 146 9.28 13.88 -19.72
N ARG A 147 9.58 12.64 -19.29
CA ARG A 147 8.60 11.56 -19.18
C ARG A 147 7.65 11.80 -18.02
N SER A 148 7.88 12.87 -17.25
CA SER A 148 6.97 13.30 -16.24
C SER A 148 5.64 13.72 -16.88
N ARG A 149 4.56 13.28 -16.26
CA ARG A 149 3.21 13.52 -16.74
C ARG A 149 2.52 14.58 -15.89
N SER A 150 1.69 15.42 -16.52
CA SER A 150 0.92 16.45 -15.83
C SER A 150 -0.12 15.81 -14.92
N LEU A 151 -0.09 16.16 -13.63
CA LEU A 151 -1.06 15.63 -12.65
C LEU A 151 -2.49 16.07 -12.99
N GLN A 152 -2.65 17.30 -13.48
CA GLN A 152 -3.95 17.88 -13.81
C GLN A 152 -4.57 17.23 -15.05
N ASP A 153 -3.79 17.05 -16.12
CA ASP A 153 -4.29 16.52 -17.39
C ASP A 153 -4.65 15.03 -17.23
N HIS A 154 -3.82 14.25 -16.54
CA HIS A 154 -4.14 12.86 -16.23
C HIS A 154 -5.38 12.69 -15.36
N HIS A 155 -5.66 13.62 -14.44
CA HIS A 155 -6.92 13.60 -13.69
C HIS A 155 -8.12 13.95 -14.58
N ALA A 156 -7.95 14.83 -15.58
CA ALA A 156 -9.02 15.18 -16.51
C ALA A 156 -9.41 13.99 -17.40
N ASP A 157 -8.43 13.18 -17.82
CA ASP A 157 -8.61 11.98 -18.63
C ASP A 157 -9.15 10.77 -17.84
N CYS A 158 -9.12 10.81 -16.50
CA CYS A 158 -9.72 9.76 -15.68
C CYS A 158 -11.25 9.73 -15.82
N SER A 159 -11.81 8.53 -16.00
CA SER A 159 -13.25 8.33 -16.03
C SER A 159 -13.90 8.81 -14.73
N PHE A 160 -15.16 9.26 -14.77
CA PHE A 160 -15.88 9.73 -13.58
C PHE A 160 -15.94 8.66 -12.47
N LYS A 161 -15.86 7.37 -12.82
CA LYS A 161 -15.83 6.25 -11.88
C LYS A 161 -14.46 6.08 -11.20
N ASP A 162 -13.38 6.57 -11.81
CA ASP A 162 -12.00 6.45 -11.31
C ASP A 162 -11.52 7.68 -10.51
N ARG A 163 -12.39 8.69 -10.35
CA ARG A 163 -12.11 9.88 -9.52
C ARG A 163 -12.18 9.53 -8.03
N GLN A 164 -11.09 8.98 -7.53
CA GLN A 164 -10.93 8.68 -6.11
C GLN A 164 -10.97 9.96 -5.27
N LYS A 165 -11.72 9.95 -4.16
CA LYS A 165 -11.74 11.08 -3.22
C LYS A 165 -10.46 11.08 -2.39
N GLY A 166 -9.58 12.03 -2.65
CA GLY A 166 -8.37 12.28 -1.84
C GLY A 166 -8.67 12.77 -0.42
N LEU A 167 -7.61 12.86 0.39
CA LEU A 167 -7.68 13.34 1.78
C LEU A 167 -7.94 14.83 1.83
N THR A 168 -8.77 15.24 2.78
CA THR A 168 -8.88 16.64 3.16
C THR A 168 -7.76 17.05 4.11
N ASN A 169 -7.51 18.35 4.23
CA ASN A 169 -6.51 18.89 5.17
C ASN A 169 -6.73 18.38 6.60
N ARG A 170 -7.98 18.43 7.10
CA ARG A 170 -8.32 17.93 8.44
C ARG A 170 -8.16 16.42 8.59
N GLU A 171 -8.49 15.64 7.56
CA GLU A 171 -8.28 14.19 7.59
C GLU A 171 -6.79 13.85 7.61
N LEU A 172 -5.97 14.53 6.79
CA LEU A 172 -4.53 14.33 6.78
C LEU A 172 -3.91 14.66 8.14
N ASP A 173 -4.27 15.81 8.73
CA ASP A 173 -3.77 16.23 10.04
C ASP A 173 -4.09 15.21 11.15
N VAL A 174 -5.35 14.78 11.21
CA VAL A 174 -5.79 13.79 12.19
C VAL A 174 -5.08 12.45 11.99
N LEU A 175 -4.93 11.99 10.75
CA LEU A 175 -4.26 10.73 10.45
C LEU A 175 -2.78 10.78 10.77
N LEU A 176 -2.07 11.80 10.33
CA LEU A 176 -0.63 11.95 10.56
C LEU A 176 -0.32 11.99 12.06
N ASN A 177 -1.07 12.79 12.84
CA ASN A 177 -0.88 12.86 14.28
C ASN A 177 -1.32 11.58 14.99
N PHE A 178 -2.33 10.87 14.48
CA PHE A 178 -2.69 9.54 14.97
C PHE A 178 -1.55 8.53 14.78
N TYR A 179 -0.92 8.47 13.59
CA TYR A 179 0.19 7.57 13.33
C TYR A 179 1.47 7.95 14.10
N ARG A 180 1.66 9.24 14.42
CA ARG A 180 2.71 9.73 15.34
C ARG A 180 2.42 9.41 16.82
N GLY A 181 1.34 8.70 17.13
CA GLY A 181 1.00 8.30 18.51
C GLY A 181 0.32 9.39 19.36
N MET A 182 -0.15 10.48 18.75
CA MET A 182 -0.83 11.55 19.49
C MET A 182 -2.21 11.11 19.98
N SER A 183 -2.45 11.22 21.30
CA SER A 183 -3.74 10.88 21.89
C SER A 183 -4.87 11.77 21.36
N VAL A 184 -6.09 11.24 21.35
CA VAL A 184 -7.27 11.98 20.85
C VAL A 184 -7.49 13.27 21.64
N ASN A 185 -7.28 13.28 22.95
CA ASN A 185 -7.37 14.47 23.78
C ASN A 185 -6.33 15.53 23.38
N LYS A 186 -5.10 15.13 23.06
CA LYS A 186 -4.05 16.06 22.60
C LYS A 186 -4.38 16.60 21.20
N GLN A 187 -4.94 15.79 20.31
CA GLN A 187 -5.43 16.24 19.01
C GLN A 187 -6.60 17.21 19.12
N CYS A 188 -7.57 16.95 20.01
CA CYS A 188 -8.69 17.85 20.28
C CYS A 188 -8.20 19.24 20.70
N LYS A 189 -7.24 19.29 21.63
CA LYS A 189 -6.60 20.54 22.07
C LYS A 189 -5.83 21.22 20.94
N LYS A 190 -4.99 20.48 20.19
CA LYS A 190 -4.17 21.03 19.10
C LYS A 190 -5.00 21.64 17.97
N PHE A 191 -6.11 21.02 17.61
CA PHE A 191 -6.90 21.41 16.44
C PHE A 191 -8.20 22.15 16.76
N GLY A 192 -8.53 22.34 18.05
CA GLY A 192 -9.80 22.93 18.47
C GLY A 192 -11.01 22.09 18.09
N LEU A 193 -10.89 20.76 18.15
CA LEU A 193 -11.91 19.80 17.69
C LEU A 193 -12.52 19.03 18.87
N THR A 194 -13.75 18.56 18.69
CA THR A 194 -14.36 17.60 19.62
C THR A 194 -13.83 16.18 19.38
N ASN A 195 -13.88 15.32 20.40
CA ASN A 195 -13.55 13.90 20.27
C ASN A 195 -14.32 13.25 19.09
N LYS A 196 -15.62 13.51 18.97
CA LYS A 196 -16.48 12.98 17.89
C LYS A 196 -16.00 13.42 16.52
N THR A 197 -15.57 14.67 16.37
CA THR A 197 -15.05 15.21 15.11
C THR A 197 -13.71 14.56 14.74
N VAL A 198 -12.80 14.37 15.69
CA VAL A 198 -11.52 13.67 15.46
C VAL A 198 -11.75 12.23 14.99
N TYR A 199 -12.63 11.47 15.64
CA TYR A 199 -12.96 10.11 15.19
C TYR A 199 -13.62 10.08 13.81
N THR A 200 -14.48 11.05 13.50
CA THR A 200 -15.12 11.16 12.18
C THR A 200 -14.09 11.39 11.08
N HIS A 201 -13.19 12.38 11.25
CA HIS A 201 -12.12 12.62 10.29
C HIS A 201 -11.16 11.44 10.18
N ARG A 202 -10.79 10.81 11.29
CA ARG A 202 -9.95 9.61 11.28
C ARG A 202 -10.60 8.48 10.48
N LYS A 203 -11.89 8.21 10.71
CA LYS A 203 -12.63 7.15 10.01
C LYS A 203 -12.76 7.44 8.51
N ALA A 204 -13.08 8.68 8.14
CA ALA A 204 -13.20 9.10 6.75
C ALA A 204 -11.84 9.06 6.02
N GLY A 205 -10.79 9.59 6.66
CA GLY A 205 -9.43 9.55 6.16
C GLY A 205 -8.91 8.12 5.98
N LEU A 206 -9.11 7.23 6.95
CA LEU A 206 -8.70 5.83 6.84
C LEU A 206 -9.38 5.13 5.64
N ARG A 207 -10.66 5.41 5.38
CA ARG A 207 -11.36 4.87 4.21
C ARG A 207 -10.74 5.34 2.89
N LYS A 208 -10.29 6.59 2.83
CA LYS A 208 -9.63 7.16 1.64
C LYS A 208 -8.20 6.64 1.48
N LEU A 209 -7.47 6.43 2.57
CA LEU A 209 -6.16 5.76 2.55
C LEU A 209 -6.28 4.31 2.09
N GLN A 210 -7.32 3.58 2.51
CA GLN A 210 -7.55 2.21 2.07
C GLN A 210 -7.63 2.08 0.53
N LEU A 211 -8.13 3.10 -0.17
CA LEU A 211 -8.19 3.13 -1.63
C LEU A 211 -6.81 3.09 -2.29
N ILE A 212 -5.77 3.54 -1.58
CA ILE A 212 -4.39 3.56 -2.06
C ILE A 212 -3.48 2.58 -1.32
N GLN A 213 -4.03 1.62 -0.57
CA GLN A 213 -3.24 0.70 0.26
C GLN A 213 -2.21 -0.12 -0.52
N LEU A 214 -2.51 -0.50 -1.76
CA LEU A 214 -1.58 -1.27 -2.61
C LEU A 214 -0.31 -0.48 -2.99
N TRP A 215 -0.34 0.85 -2.89
CA TRP A 215 0.73 1.72 -3.36
C TRP A 215 1.61 2.26 -2.22
N TYR A 216 1.24 1.98 -0.95
CA TYR A 216 2.04 2.30 0.24
C TYR A 216 2.27 1.06 1.16
N LYS A 217 1.96 -0.16 0.71
CA LYS A 217 2.28 -1.42 1.42
C LYS A 217 2.83 -2.53 0.52
N ASN A 218 4.16 -2.67 0.53
CA ASN A 218 4.99 -3.89 0.48
C ASN A 218 6.36 -3.56 -0.15
N SER A 219 7.21 -2.82 0.57
CA SER A 219 8.66 -2.82 0.36
C SER A 219 9.37 -3.98 1.08
N GLN A 220 8.64 -4.99 1.55
CA GLN A 220 9.21 -6.28 1.95
C GLN A 220 8.99 -7.30 0.82
N GLY A 221 9.93 -7.36 -0.12
CA GLY A 221 9.97 -8.45 -1.10
C GLY A 221 10.76 -8.27 -2.39
N PHE A 222 11.29 -7.08 -2.72
CA PHE A 222 12.22 -6.93 -3.84
C PHE A 222 13.62 -6.62 -3.33
N SER A 223 14.22 -7.59 -2.64
CA SER A 223 15.67 -7.66 -2.59
C SER A 223 16.15 -8.01 -4.00
N ALA A 224 16.77 -7.04 -4.64
CA ALA A 224 17.56 -7.21 -5.85
C ALA A 224 18.65 -8.27 -5.60
N SER A 225 18.43 -9.47 -6.09
CA SER A 225 19.46 -10.47 -6.31
C SER A 225 18.98 -11.39 -7.42
N GLY A 226 19.55 -11.22 -8.61
CA GLY A 226 19.25 -12.03 -9.79
C GLY A 226 18.87 -11.19 -11.00
N SER A 227 19.90 -10.68 -11.68
CA SER A 227 19.82 -10.35 -13.11
C SER A 227 19.21 -11.53 -13.88
N GLY A 228 18.03 -11.33 -14.45
CA GLY A 228 17.32 -12.34 -15.22
C GLY A 228 15.92 -11.86 -15.56
N GLU A 229 15.80 -11.22 -16.72
CA GLU A 229 14.58 -10.97 -17.51
C GLU A 229 13.29 -11.58 -16.96
N ARG A 230 12.51 -10.81 -16.20
CA ARG A 230 11.04 -10.92 -16.14
C ARG A 230 10.44 -9.54 -15.87
N GLN A 231 10.26 -8.72 -16.92
CA GLN A 231 9.18 -7.74 -16.94
C GLN A 231 7.85 -8.51 -16.83
N GLY A 232 7.43 -8.80 -15.60
CA GLY A 232 6.08 -9.27 -15.32
C GLY A 232 5.12 -8.10 -15.51
N LYS A 233 4.31 -8.16 -16.58
CA LYS A 233 3.05 -7.42 -16.69
C LYS A 233 2.34 -7.48 -15.33
N ILE A 234 2.08 -6.34 -14.70
CA ILE A 234 1.03 -6.24 -13.68
C ILE A 234 -0.25 -6.60 -14.42
N GLU A 235 -0.73 -7.82 -14.26
CA GLU A 235 -2.02 -8.23 -14.83
C GLU A 235 -3.09 -7.34 -14.22
N SER A 236 -3.71 -6.53 -15.07
CA SER A 236 -4.87 -5.72 -14.69
C SER A 236 -5.95 -6.66 -14.14
N LEU A 237 -6.34 -6.46 -12.88
CA LEU A 237 -7.46 -7.18 -12.26
C LEU A 237 -8.71 -7.10 -13.15
N SER A 238 -9.41 -8.21 -13.32
CA SER A 238 -10.73 -8.23 -13.95
C SER A 238 -11.76 -7.44 -13.13
N SER A 239 -12.89 -7.06 -13.74
CA SER A 239 -13.99 -6.38 -13.03
C SER A 239 -14.47 -7.15 -11.81
N THR A 240 -14.55 -8.49 -11.89
CA THR A 240 -14.88 -9.37 -10.76
C THR A 240 -13.84 -9.29 -9.65
N GLU A 241 -12.55 -9.32 -9.99
CA GLU A 241 -11.48 -9.26 -9.00
C GLU A 241 -11.37 -7.88 -8.35
N VAL A 242 -11.62 -6.80 -9.10
CA VAL A 242 -11.74 -5.44 -8.56
C VAL A 242 -12.90 -5.35 -7.57
N ASP A 243 -14.04 -5.95 -7.89
CA ASP A 243 -15.21 -6.01 -7.01
C ASP A 243 -14.91 -6.76 -5.70
N VAL A 244 -14.28 -7.93 -5.78
CA VAL A 244 -13.87 -8.72 -4.62
C VAL A 244 -12.81 -8.00 -3.79
N PHE A 245 -11.81 -7.40 -4.44
CA PHE A 245 -10.77 -6.61 -3.79
C PHE A 245 -11.37 -5.43 -3.02
N ASN A 246 -12.25 -4.67 -3.66
CA ASN A 246 -12.97 -3.55 -3.02
C ASN A 246 -13.82 -4.02 -1.84
N ALA A 247 -14.47 -5.17 -1.95
CA ALA A 247 -15.28 -5.74 -0.88
C ALA A 247 -14.45 -6.21 0.33
N LEU A 248 -13.24 -6.76 0.10
CA LEU A 248 -12.28 -7.06 1.17
C LEU A 248 -11.84 -5.77 1.88
N LEU A 249 -11.50 -4.72 1.12
CA LEU A 249 -11.10 -3.43 1.67
C LEU A 249 -12.19 -2.79 2.53
N LYS A 250 -13.44 -2.84 2.06
CA LYS A 250 -14.61 -2.33 2.80
C LYS A 250 -15.04 -3.21 3.98
N ARG A 251 -14.38 -4.36 4.20
CA ARG A 251 -14.77 -5.40 5.18
C ARG A 251 -16.20 -5.91 4.96
N GLU A 252 -16.67 -5.86 3.72
CA GLU A 252 -17.95 -6.43 3.32
C GLU A 252 -17.84 -7.95 3.13
N ILE A 253 -16.65 -8.44 2.77
CA ILE A 253 -16.30 -9.86 2.86
C ILE A 253 -15.79 -10.16 4.26
N PHE A 254 -16.38 -11.16 4.91
CA PHE A 254 -16.08 -11.53 6.28
C PHE A 254 -16.15 -13.05 6.50
N PRO A 255 -15.39 -13.56 7.49
CA PRO A 255 -15.46 -14.95 7.91
C PRO A 255 -16.74 -15.20 8.74
N ALA A 256 -17.48 -16.25 8.38
CA ALA A 256 -18.54 -16.85 9.17
C ALA A 256 -18.09 -18.22 9.68
N TYR A 257 -18.58 -18.63 10.86
CA TYR A 257 -18.16 -19.85 11.52
C TYR A 257 -19.29 -20.87 11.48
N GLN A 258 -19.06 -22.00 10.84
CA GLN A 258 -19.98 -23.13 10.86
C GLN A 258 -19.46 -24.16 11.86
N ILE A 259 -20.28 -24.51 12.85
CA ILE A 259 -19.88 -25.48 13.88
C ILE A 259 -19.69 -26.86 13.26
N ILE A 260 -18.61 -27.54 13.65
CA ILE A 260 -18.37 -28.95 13.35
C ILE A 260 -18.61 -29.74 14.64
N THR A 261 -19.45 -30.77 14.55
CA THR A 261 -19.80 -31.62 15.68
C THR A 261 -19.24 -33.03 15.51
N ASP A 262 -18.92 -33.69 16.62
CA ASP A 262 -18.63 -35.13 16.63
C ASP A 262 -19.91 -35.99 16.48
N GLU A 263 -19.72 -37.31 16.51
CA GLU A 263 -20.78 -38.33 16.46
C GLU A 263 -21.84 -38.14 17.58
N ASN A 264 -21.47 -37.50 18.69
CA ASN A 264 -22.33 -37.21 19.84
C ASN A 264 -22.96 -35.80 19.78
N LYS A 265 -22.92 -35.13 18.63
CA LYS A 265 -23.39 -33.74 18.42
C LYS A 265 -22.69 -32.69 19.28
N LYS A 266 -21.53 -33.00 19.84
CA LYS A 266 -20.72 -32.05 20.61
C LYS A 266 -19.86 -31.25 19.65
N GLY A 267 -19.85 -29.92 19.79
CA GLY A 267 -18.98 -29.06 19.00
C GLY A 267 -17.50 -29.38 19.25
N VAL A 268 -16.77 -29.72 18.19
CA VAL A 268 -15.33 -30.04 18.21
C VAL A 268 -14.49 -29.01 17.46
N GLY A 269 -15.08 -28.29 16.52
CA GLY A 269 -14.38 -27.28 15.74
C GLY A 269 -15.32 -26.34 15.00
N PHE A 270 -14.73 -25.49 14.17
CA PHE A 270 -15.45 -24.59 13.27
C PHE A 270 -14.83 -24.61 11.88
N GLU A 271 -15.65 -24.78 10.85
CA GLU A 271 -15.26 -24.46 9.48
C GLU A 271 -15.45 -22.95 9.25
N ILE A 272 -14.43 -22.28 8.73
CA ILE A 272 -14.53 -20.86 8.41
C ILE A 272 -14.93 -20.69 6.96
N LEU A 273 -16.12 -20.13 6.77
CA LEU A 273 -16.70 -19.87 5.47
C LEU A 273 -16.78 -18.37 5.20
N LEU A 274 -16.31 -17.95 4.03
CA LEU A 274 -16.46 -16.56 3.62
C LEU A 274 -17.92 -16.23 3.31
N ARG A 275 -18.30 -14.99 3.61
CA ARG A 275 -19.58 -14.38 3.24
C ARG A 275 -19.32 -12.97 2.76
N TRP A 276 -20.09 -12.51 1.78
CA TRP A 276 -20.06 -11.12 1.34
C TRP A 276 -21.40 -10.45 1.64
N ASN A 277 -21.39 -9.42 2.48
CA ASN A 277 -22.52 -8.52 2.65
C ASN A 277 -22.52 -7.45 1.55
N LYS A 278 -23.27 -7.70 0.47
CA LYS A 278 -23.45 -6.75 -0.62
C LYS A 278 -24.78 -6.04 -0.42
N ASN A 279 -24.74 -4.81 0.10
CA ASN A 279 -25.92 -3.96 0.35
C ASN A 279 -27.01 -4.64 1.21
N GLY A 280 -26.62 -5.33 2.28
CA GLY A 280 -27.56 -6.02 3.18
C GLY A 280 -27.89 -7.45 2.78
N LYS A 281 -27.51 -7.89 1.56
CA LYS A 281 -27.68 -9.27 1.11
C LYS A 281 -26.41 -10.08 1.32
N ILE A 282 -26.53 -11.25 1.95
CA ILE A 282 -25.41 -12.17 2.16
C ILE A 282 -25.23 -13.07 0.94
N ILE A 283 -24.06 -12.97 0.30
CA ILE A 283 -23.64 -13.75 -0.86
C ILE A 283 -22.65 -14.85 -0.42
N LYS A 284 -22.84 -16.06 -0.97
CA LYS A 284 -21.98 -17.24 -0.74
C LYS A 284 -20.72 -17.20 -1.62
N PRO A 285 -19.61 -17.84 -1.20
CA PRO A 285 -18.31 -17.76 -1.87
C PRO A 285 -18.35 -18.22 -3.32
N ALA A 286 -19.09 -19.29 -3.63
CA ALA A 286 -19.26 -19.81 -4.99
C ALA A 286 -19.88 -18.82 -6.00
N HIS A 287 -20.43 -17.69 -5.55
CA HIS A 287 -20.96 -16.66 -6.46
C HIS A 287 -19.98 -15.52 -6.74
N PHE A 288 -18.95 -15.34 -5.92
CA PHE A 288 -18.02 -14.21 -6.09
C PHE A 288 -16.56 -14.63 -6.21
N LEU A 289 -16.20 -15.88 -5.88
CA LEU A 289 -14.82 -16.37 -5.99
C LEU A 289 -14.53 -17.10 -7.31
N THR A 290 -15.54 -17.60 -8.02
CA THR A 290 -15.39 -18.43 -9.24
C THR A 290 -14.66 -17.73 -10.40
N GLY A 291 -14.62 -16.39 -10.40
CA GLY A 291 -13.91 -15.60 -11.40
C GLY A 291 -12.55 -15.06 -10.96
N VAL A 292 -12.10 -15.38 -9.74
CA VAL A 292 -10.84 -14.86 -9.18
C VAL A 292 -9.69 -15.76 -9.59
N LYS A 293 -8.73 -15.22 -10.35
CA LYS A 293 -7.51 -15.95 -10.79
C LYS A 293 -6.25 -15.33 -10.20
N ASN A 294 -6.32 -14.05 -9.84
CA ASN A 294 -5.19 -13.31 -9.33
C ASN A 294 -4.68 -13.92 -8.02
N ARG A 295 -3.43 -14.39 -8.05
CA ARG A 295 -2.78 -15.06 -6.92
C ARG A 295 -2.68 -14.14 -5.69
N GLU A 296 -2.38 -12.86 -5.86
CA GLU A 296 -2.24 -11.92 -4.74
C GLU A 296 -3.57 -11.65 -4.04
N LEU A 297 -4.66 -11.55 -4.81
CA LEU A 297 -6.01 -11.44 -4.26
C LEU A 297 -6.37 -12.69 -3.44
N TRP A 298 -6.03 -13.88 -3.94
CA TRP A 298 -6.16 -15.12 -3.16
C TRP A 298 -5.32 -15.12 -1.88
N LEU A 299 -4.08 -14.60 -1.90
CA LEU A 299 -3.27 -14.44 -0.69
C LEU A 299 -3.98 -13.56 0.35
N ASN A 300 -4.56 -12.44 -0.08
CA ASN A 300 -5.30 -11.52 0.80
C ASN A 300 -6.55 -12.17 1.40
N ILE A 301 -7.30 -12.91 0.58
CA ILE A 301 -8.49 -13.67 1.02
C ILE A 301 -8.10 -14.72 2.05
N THR A 302 -7.07 -15.53 1.77
CA THR A 302 -6.61 -16.59 2.68
C THR A 302 -6.04 -16.02 3.97
N ALA A 303 -5.32 -14.89 3.91
CA ALA A 303 -4.82 -14.20 5.11
C ALA A 303 -5.96 -13.74 6.04
N LEU A 304 -7.08 -13.23 5.48
CA LEU A 304 -8.27 -12.88 6.26
C LEU A 304 -8.83 -14.09 7.02
N VAL A 305 -8.96 -15.23 6.34
CA VAL A 305 -9.52 -16.45 6.92
C VAL A 305 -8.56 -17.05 7.97
N LEU A 306 -7.25 -17.07 7.69
CA LEU A 306 -6.25 -17.52 8.67
C LEU A 306 -6.22 -16.66 9.93
N HIS A 307 -6.32 -15.34 9.78
CA HIS A 307 -6.41 -14.44 10.92
C HIS A 307 -7.64 -14.75 11.78
N ALA A 308 -8.77 -15.05 11.15
CA ALA A 308 -10.00 -15.44 11.83
C ALA A 308 -9.84 -16.76 12.60
N ALA A 309 -9.19 -17.76 12.00
CA ALA A 309 -8.89 -19.04 12.63
C ALA A 309 -8.00 -18.87 13.87
N VAL A 310 -6.87 -18.18 13.73
CA VAL A 310 -5.96 -17.90 14.86
C VAL A 310 -6.68 -17.13 15.98
N SER A 311 -7.49 -16.14 15.61
CA SER A 311 -8.29 -15.38 16.59
C SER A 311 -9.28 -16.29 17.32
N GLY A 312 -9.92 -17.22 16.62
CA GLY A 312 -10.81 -18.22 17.19
C GLY A 312 -10.09 -19.17 18.15
N ILE A 313 -8.96 -19.74 17.73
CA ILE A 313 -8.13 -20.65 18.55
C ILE A 313 -7.72 -19.94 19.85
N ASN A 314 -7.21 -18.72 19.75
CA ASN A 314 -6.82 -17.91 20.90
C ASN A 314 -8.01 -17.60 21.80
N LYS A 315 -9.16 -17.18 21.23
CA LYS A 315 -10.38 -16.85 21.98
C LYS A 315 -10.88 -18.03 22.81
N TYR A 316 -10.76 -19.25 22.31
CA TYR A 316 -11.23 -20.46 23.01
C TYR A 316 -10.09 -21.27 23.65
N ASN A 317 -8.92 -20.67 23.87
CA ASN A 317 -7.77 -21.30 24.54
C ASN A 317 -7.37 -22.66 23.93
N GLY A 318 -7.46 -22.80 22.61
CA GLY A 318 -7.16 -24.05 21.92
C GLY A 318 -8.13 -25.21 22.18
N LYS A 319 -9.34 -24.94 22.69
CA LYS A 319 -10.37 -25.97 22.93
C LYS A 319 -10.97 -26.54 21.64
N TYR A 320 -11.04 -25.73 20.59
CA TYR A 320 -11.66 -26.07 19.31
C TYR A 320 -10.65 -25.92 18.18
N TYR A 321 -10.73 -26.79 17.18
CA TYR A 321 -10.01 -26.58 15.93
C TYR A 321 -10.78 -25.67 14.97
N PHE A 322 -10.05 -25.01 14.07
CA PHE A 322 -10.59 -24.12 13.05
C PHE A 322 -10.05 -24.54 11.70
N SER A 323 -10.95 -24.85 10.77
CA SER A 323 -10.57 -25.24 9.42
C SER A 323 -10.72 -24.10 8.41
N VAL A 324 -9.77 -24.05 7.47
CA VAL A 324 -9.60 -22.98 6.48
C VAL A 324 -9.47 -23.60 5.10
N ASN A 325 -10.38 -23.23 4.20
CA ASN A 325 -10.38 -23.68 2.81
C ASN A 325 -9.25 -23.04 2.00
N ILE A 326 -8.49 -23.88 1.28
CA ILE A 326 -7.33 -23.48 0.50
C ILE A 326 -7.66 -23.59 -0.99
N PRO A 327 -7.57 -22.46 -1.73
CA PRO A 327 -7.86 -22.45 -3.16
C PRO A 327 -6.73 -23.16 -3.94
N PRO A 328 -7.05 -23.82 -5.08
CA PRO A 328 -6.06 -24.47 -5.93
C PRO A 328 -4.88 -23.55 -6.32
N GLU A 329 -5.14 -22.26 -6.53
CA GLU A 329 -4.15 -21.23 -6.90
C GLU A 329 -3.04 -21.07 -5.86
N LEU A 330 -3.26 -21.49 -4.61
CA LEU A 330 -2.29 -21.43 -3.52
C LEU A 330 -1.77 -22.81 -3.07
N ALA A 331 -2.23 -23.90 -3.70
CA ALA A 331 -1.84 -25.26 -3.31
C ALA A 331 -0.36 -25.56 -3.56
N ALA A 332 0.27 -24.84 -4.50
CA ALA A 332 1.67 -24.97 -4.86
C ALA A 332 2.55 -23.77 -4.43
N GLY A 333 3.80 -24.07 -4.06
CA GLY A 333 4.85 -23.10 -3.77
C GLY A 333 5.06 -22.80 -2.29
N ASN A 334 5.68 -21.65 -1.98
CA ASN A 334 6.12 -21.33 -0.61
C ASN A 334 5.12 -20.47 0.17
N ALA A 335 4.10 -19.92 -0.50
CA ALA A 335 3.19 -18.95 0.11
C ALA A 335 2.41 -19.54 1.30
N LEU A 336 1.87 -20.75 1.14
CA LEU A 336 1.04 -21.39 2.16
C LEU A 336 1.86 -21.81 3.40
N PRO A 337 3.02 -22.49 3.27
CA PRO A 337 3.89 -22.76 4.43
C PRO A 337 4.33 -21.49 5.17
N GLU A 338 4.67 -20.41 4.46
CA GLU A 338 5.06 -19.15 5.10
C GLU A 338 3.89 -18.47 5.82
N MET A 339 2.68 -18.53 5.24
CA MET A 339 1.46 -18.07 5.93
C MET A 339 1.16 -18.89 7.18
N ALA A 340 1.33 -20.22 7.13
CA ALA A 340 1.16 -21.08 8.29
C ALA A 340 2.16 -20.74 9.40
N LYS A 341 3.45 -20.57 9.08
CA LYS A 341 4.48 -20.13 10.05
C LYS A 341 4.11 -18.80 10.71
N LYS A 342 3.62 -17.82 9.94
CA LYS A 342 3.16 -16.54 10.46
C LYS A 342 1.93 -16.70 11.36
N ALA A 343 0.95 -17.51 10.95
CA ALA A 343 -0.25 -17.79 11.74
C ALA A 343 0.10 -18.46 13.08
N ILE A 344 1.03 -19.42 13.11
CA ILE A 344 1.50 -20.06 14.34
C ILE A 344 2.13 -19.06 15.30
N LYS A 345 2.95 -18.12 14.80
CA LYS A 345 3.55 -17.05 15.63
C LYS A 345 2.52 -16.13 16.25
N MET A 346 1.29 -16.09 15.72
CA MET A 346 0.19 -15.29 16.25
C MET A 346 -0.68 -16.05 17.28
N LEU A 347 -0.43 -17.34 17.50
CA LEU A 347 -1.08 -18.09 18.58
C LEU A 347 -0.50 -17.64 19.94
N LEU A 348 -1.37 -17.54 20.95
CA LEU A 348 -0.92 -17.26 22.33
C LEU A 348 -0.06 -18.40 22.89
N LYS A 349 -0.28 -19.63 22.38
CA LYS A 349 0.44 -20.83 22.77
C LYS A 349 0.77 -21.66 21.51
N PRO A 350 2.06 -21.80 21.14
CA PRO A 350 2.47 -22.50 19.92
C PRO A 350 1.97 -23.95 19.80
N GLN A 351 1.77 -24.63 20.93
CA GLN A 351 1.24 -26.00 20.97
C GLN A 351 -0.19 -26.13 20.40
N TRP A 352 -0.91 -25.02 20.21
CA TRP A 352 -2.22 -25.02 19.56
C TRP A 352 -2.14 -25.03 18.04
N ALA A 353 -0.95 -25.12 17.44
CA ALA A 353 -0.78 -25.19 15.99
C ALA A 353 -1.63 -26.29 15.34
N GLY A 354 -1.79 -27.45 15.99
CA GLY A 354 -2.63 -28.55 15.51
C GLY A 354 -4.13 -28.23 15.45
N ASN A 355 -4.58 -27.16 16.10
CA ASN A 355 -5.97 -26.68 16.02
C ASN A 355 -6.21 -25.78 14.79
N LEU A 356 -5.18 -25.44 14.03
CA LEU A 356 -5.32 -24.80 12.72
C LEU A 356 -5.29 -25.88 11.64
N VAL A 357 -6.39 -26.05 10.91
CA VAL A 357 -6.55 -27.10 9.91
C VAL A 357 -6.70 -26.48 8.52
N PHE A 358 -5.87 -26.91 7.57
CA PHE A 358 -5.95 -26.47 6.17
C PHE A 358 -6.77 -27.49 5.35
N GLU A 359 -7.87 -27.07 4.74
CA GLU A 359 -8.72 -27.91 3.91
C GLU A 359 -8.44 -27.66 2.42
N PHE A 360 -7.92 -28.68 1.75
CA PHE A 360 -7.63 -28.65 0.31
C PHE A 360 -8.83 -29.16 -0.47
N ALA A 361 -9.17 -28.46 -1.57
CA ALA A 361 -10.24 -28.86 -2.47
C ALA A 361 -9.91 -30.19 -3.18
N GLU A 362 -10.89 -31.06 -3.37
CA GLU A 362 -10.72 -32.40 -3.97
C GLU A 362 -10.29 -32.34 -5.44
N ASP A 363 -10.62 -31.26 -6.14
CA ASP A 363 -10.26 -31.04 -7.54
C ASP A 363 -8.77 -30.66 -7.75
N ILE A 364 -8.01 -30.52 -6.66
CA ILE A 364 -6.55 -30.34 -6.74
C ILE A 364 -5.90 -31.65 -7.13
N ASP A 365 -5.55 -31.74 -8.41
CA ASP A 365 -4.85 -32.87 -8.98
C ASP A 365 -3.36 -32.86 -8.60
N VAL A 366 -3.04 -33.51 -7.47
CA VAL A 366 -1.65 -33.68 -6.98
C VAL A 366 -0.75 -34.46 -7.94
N THR A 367 -1.31 -35.15 -8.95
CA THR A 367 -0.52 -35.91 -9.93
C THR A 367 -0.01 -35.03 -11.07
N LYS A 368 -0.67 -33.89 -11.33
CA LYS A 368 -0.28 -32.94 -12.37
C LYS A 368 0.81 -31.95 -11.95
N ASP A 369 0.87 -31.60 -10.66
CA ASP A 369 1.89 -30.69 -10.12
C ASP A 369 2.69 -31.35 -9.00
N LYS A 370 3.90 -31.78 -9.34
CA LYS A 370 4.86 -32.44 -8.43
C LYS A 370 5.30 -31.56 -7.25
N THR A 371 5.02 -30.25 -7.28
CA THR A 371 5.38 -29.32 -6.20
C THR A 371 4.33 -29.23 -5.09
N ILE A 372 3.10 -29.71 -5.32
CA ILE A 372 2.03 -29.72 -4.32
C ILE A 372 2.36 -30.69 -3.16
N PRO A 373 2.80 -31.94 -3.40
CA PRO A 373 3.24 -32.83 -2.32
C PRO A 373 4.38 -32.24 -1.46
N GLU A 374 5.32 -31.53 -2.08
CA GLU A 374 6.41 -30.85 -1.36
C GLU A 374 5.90 -29.66 -0.53
N THR A 375 4.91 -28.93 -1.05
CA THR A 375 4.23 -27.86 -0.31
C THR A 375 3.49 -28.42 0.90
N MET A 376 2.79 -29.55 0.76
CA MET A 376 2.11 -30.24 1.86
C MET A 376 3.08 -30.78 2.90
N ARG A 377 4.23 -31.34 2.49
CA ARG A 377 5.27 -31.80 3.41
C ARG A 377 5.81 -30.65 4.26
N ARG A 378 6.08 -29.51 3.63
CA ARG A 378 6.53 -28.29 4.31
C ARG A 378 5.46 -27.65 5.17
N LEU A 379 4.19 -27.78 4.80
CA LEU A 379 3.08 -27.35 5.64
C LEU A 379 3.00 -28.23 6.89
N ARG A 380 3.11 -29.56 6.74
CA ARG A 380 3.12 -30.51 7.86
C ARG A 380 4.25 -30.22 8.85
N SER A 381 5.44 -29.88 8.38
CA SER A 381 6.59 -29.57 9.24
C SER A 381 6.41 -28.30 10.08
N THR A 382 5.39 -27.48 9.79
CA THR A 382 5.04 -26.33 10.66
C THR A 382 4.23 -26.72 11.90
N GLY A 383 3.67 -27.94 11.96
CA GLY A 383 2.87 -28.41 13.09
C GLY A 383 1.36 -28.13 12.98
N VAL A 384 0.88 -27.66 11.83
CA VAL A 384 -0.55 -27.48 11.53
C VAL A 384 -1.18 -28.78 11.02
N GLY A 385 -2.49 -28.93 11.21
CA GLY A 385 -3.28 -30.00 10.60
C GLY A 385 -3.65 -29.68 9.15
N TYR A 386 -3.97 -30.71 8.36
CA TYR A 386 -4.63 -30.53 7.07
C TYR A 386 -5.57 -31.69 6.76
N SER A 387 -6.57 -31.44 5.91
CA SER A 387 -7.55 -32.41 5.45
C SER A 387 -7.90 -32.16 3.99
N TRP A 388 -8.49 -33.16 3.33
CA TRP A 388 -9.10 -33.05 2.02
C TRP A 388 -10.61 -32.86 2.17
N MET A 389 -11.18 -31.98 1.36
CA MET A 389 -12.62 -31.74 1.33
C MET A 389 -13.32 -32.88 0.57
N ILE A 390 -13.64 -33.97 1.27
CA ILE A 390 -14.50 -35.04 0.72
C ILE A 390 -15.94 -34.56 0.86
N ALA A 391 -16.75 -34.68 -0.20
CA ALA A 391 -18.17 -34.30 -0.19
C ALA A 391 -19.04 -35.19 0.76
N SER A 392 -18.86 -35.06 2.09
CA SER A 392 -19.66 -35.53 3.25
C SER A 392 -20.09 -37.02 3.33
N PRO A 393 -20.38 -37.59 4.53
CA PRO A 393 -19.98 -37.23 5.88
C PRO A 393 -19.40 -38.48 6.59
N ALA A 394 -18.12 -38.77 6.45
CA ALA A 394 -17.38 -39.68 7.33
C ALA A 394 -16.01 -39.93 6.71
N ILE A 395 -14.98 -39.18 7.10
CA ILE A 395 -13.61 -39.70 7.19
C ILE A 395 -12.87 -38.81 8.19
N LYS A 396 -12.33 -39.48 9.21
CA LYS A 396 -11.57 -38.89 10.33
C LYS A 396 -10.34 -38.15 9.81
N PRO A 397 -9.88 -37.09 10.49
CA PRO A 397 -8.53 -36.58 10.29
C PRO A 397 -7.52 -37.69 10.62
N CYS A 398 -6.72 -38.09 9.62
CA CYS A 398 -5.58 -38.97 9.83
C CYS A 398 -4.49 -38.20 10.59
N PHE A 399 -4.51 -38.28 11.92
CA PHE A 399 -3.36 -37.96 12.76
C PHE A 399 -2.39 -39.16 12.76
N ARG A 400 -1.22 -38.97 12.16
CA ARG A 400 0.01 -39.67 12.53
C ARG A 400 1.17 -38.69 12.55
#